data_AF-A0A1H3SK09-F1
#
_entry.id   AF-A0A1H3SK09-F1
#
_cell.length_a   1.000
_cell.length_b   1.000
_cell.length_c   1.000
_cell.angle_alpha   90.00
_cell.angle_beta   90.00
_cell.angle_gamma   90.00
#
_symmetry.space_group_name_H-M   'P 1'
#
loop_
_entity.id
_entity.type
_entity.pdbx_description
1 polymer ?
#
loop_
_entity_poly.entity_id
_entity_poly.type
_entity_poly.pdbx_seq_one_letter_code
_entity_poly.pdbx_strand_id
1 'polypeptide(L)'
;MIWRRRNKGIGYEIAAGLGALGWSVGIGARDEQRREDAVAKLRAAGVDAFGVLLDVTDDASVAAAAALIEERAGRLDVLVNNACPGYVATDLNGFHGTSTPAEGAKIAIRLATLPDDGPTGGLFDDTGNVPW
;
A
#
# COMPACT_ATOMS: atom_id res chain seq x y z
N MET A 1 -1.62 1.37 1.41
CA MET A 1 -0.87 2.64 1.46
C MET A 1 -0.82 3.29 2.85
N ILE A 2 -0.03 2.77 3.78
CA ILE A 2 0.34 3.49 5.03
C ILE A 2 1.83 3.40 5.24
N TRP A 3 2.46 4.28 6.09
CA TRP A 3 3.91 4.64 6.24
C TRP A 3 4.72 4.55 7.54
N ARG A 4 5.96 4.02 7.47
CA ARG A 4 7.09 4.28 8.36
C ARG A 4 8.41 4.43 7.58
N ARG A 5 8.89 5.67 7.63
CA ARG A 5 10.21 6.25 7.31
C ARG A 5 10.43 6.74 5.86
N ARG A 6 10.35 8.08 5.76
CA ARG A 6 11.01 9.03 4.84
C ARG A 6 10.49 9.10 3.41
N ASN A 7 10.13 10.34 3.02
CA ASN A 7 9.21 10.81 1.95
C ASN A 7 9.64 10.47 0.52
N LYS A 8 10.10 9.22 0.31
CA LYS A 8 10.88 8.68 -0.82
C LYS A 8 10.72 7.14 -0.95
N GLY A 9 9.51 6.59 -0.77
CA GLY A 9 9.25 5.15 -0.90
C GLY A 9 8.73 4.76 -2.28
N ILE A 10 8.97 3.52 -2.72
CA ILE A 10 8.54 2.99 -4.04
C ILE A 10 7.04 3.22 -4.28
N GLY A 11 6.19 3.05 -3.26
CA GLY A 11 4.75 3.27 -3.44
C GLY A 11 4.39 4.72 -3.78
N TYR A 12 5.08 5.71 -3.21
CA TYR A 12 4.85 7.13 -3.56
C TYR A 12 5.28 7.40 -5.00
N GLU A 13 6.44 6.89 -5.43
CA GLU A 13 6.91 7.07 -6.81
C GLU A 13 6.00 6.37 -7.83
N ILE A 14 5.43 5.20 -7.47
CA ILE A 14 4.41 4.55 -8.30
C ILE A 14 3.16 5.43 -8.39
N ALA A 15 2.63 5.92 -7.27
CA ALA A 15 1.44 6.77 -7.25
C ALA A 15 1.66 8.08 -8.04
N ALA A 16 2.82 8.72 -7.84
CA ALA A 16 3.20 9.92 -8.57
C ALA A 16 3.39 9.64 -10.07
N GLY A 17 4.02 8.51 -10.43
CA GLY A 17 4.20 8.08 -11.81
C GLY A 17 2.87 7.78 -12.51
N LEU A 18 1.96 7.05 -11.86
CA LEU A 18 0.61 6.80 -12.38
C LEU A 18 -0.16 8.12 -12.54
N GLY A 19 -0.09 9.01 -11.55
CA GLY A 19 -0.68 10.33 -11.64
C GLY A 19 -0.15 11.18 -12.79
N ALA A 20 1.17 11.15 -13.03
CA ALA A 20 1.80 11.82 -14.17
C ALA A 20 1.39 11.23 -15.52
N LEU A 21 0.96 9.96 -15.55
CA LEU A 21 0.34 9.31 -16.71
C LEU A 21 -1.16 9.61 -16.86
N GLY A 22 -1.73 10.46 -15.99
CA GLY A 22 -3.13 10.89 -16.05
C GLY A 22 -4.12 9.99 -15.30
N TRP A 23 -3.64 9.07 -14.46
CA TRP A 23 -4.50 8.20 -13.67
C TRP A 23 -5.02 8.92 -12.42
N SER A 24 -6.26 8.62 -12.04
CA SER A 24 -6.78 8.95 -10.71
C SER A 24 -6.27 7.89 -9.71
N VAL A 25 -5.78 8.32 -8.56
CA VAL A 25 -5.06 7.45 -7.62
C VAL A 25 -5.74 7.40 -6.26
N GLY A 26 -6.27 6.23 -5.91
CA GLY A 26 -6.79 5.92 -4.57
C GLY A 26 -5.66 5.50 -3.62
N ILE A 27 -5.56 6.16 -2.47
CA ILE A 27 -4.55 5.90 -1.43
C ILE A 27 -5.22 5.17 -0.27
N GLY A 28 -5.11 3.84 -0.25
CA GLY A 28 -5.71 2.97 0.77
C GLY A 28 -4.96 2.97 2.10
N ALA A 29 -5.59 3.28 3.23
CA ALA A 29 -4.91 3.44 4.52
C ALA A 29 -5.86 3.34 5.74
N ARG A 30 -5.50 2.54 6.75
CA ARG A 30 -6.08 2.49 8.12
C ARG A 30 -5.99 3.80 8.92
N ASP A 31 -4.78 4.32 9.10
CA ASP A 31 -4.44 5.60 9.74
C ASP A 31 -4.83 6.79 8.86
N GLU A 32 -5.71 7.62 9.40
CA GLU A 32 -6.27 8.79 8.72
C GLU A 32 -5.23 9.86 8.43
N GLN A 33 -4.40 10.24 9.41
CA GLN A 33 -3.42 11.30 9.24
C GLN A 33 -2.44 10.97 8.11
N ARG A 34 -1.91 9.73 8.09
CA ARG A 34 -0.98 9.29 7.05
C ARG A 34 -1.63 9.25 5.68
N ARG A 35 -2.90 8.87 5.60
CA ARG A 35 -3.68 8.90 4.36
C ARG A 35 -3.81 10.31 3.82
N GLU A 36 -4.20 11.24 4.68
CA GLU A 36 -4.37 12.64 4.32
C GLU A 36 -3.05 13.30 3.91
N ASP A 37 -1.97 13.04 4.65
CA ASP A 37 -0.64 13.54 4.32
C ASP A 37 -0.17 13.04 2.94
N ALA A 38 -0.39 11.75 2.64
CA ALA A 38 -0.03 11.15 1.36
C ALA A 38 -0.86 11.73 0.20
N VAL A 39 -2.17 11.88 0.38
CA VAL A 39 -3.08 12.49 -0.60
C VAL A 39 -2.71 13.95 -0.83
N ALA A 40 -2.48 14.72 0.23
CA ALA A 40 -2.08 16.13 0.14
C ALA A 40 -0.76 16.28 -0.63
N LYS A 41 0.22 15.41 -0.35
CA LYS A 41 1.50 15.40 -1.07
C LYS A 41 1.35 15.08 -2.57
N LEU A 42 0.50 14.12 -2.92
CA LEU A 42 0.24 13.77 -4.33
C LEU A 42 -0.52 14.87 -5.06
N ARG A 43 -1.53 15.47 -4.41
CA ARG A 43 -2.27 16.62 -4.96
C ARG A 43 -1.37 17.83 -5.15
N ALA A 44 -0.45 18.10 -4.22
CA ALA A 44 0.55 19.14 -4.39
C ALA A 44 1.50 18.89 -5.58
N ALA A 45 1.67 17.63 -5.99
CA ALA A 45 2.40 17.24 -7.20
C ALA A 45 1.51 17.22 -8.46
N GLY A 46 0.26 17.66 -8.39
CA GLY A 46 -0.67 17.72 -9.52
C GLY A 46 -1.42 16.41 -9.81
N VAL A 47 -1.33 15.41 -8.93
CA VAL A 47 -2.04 14.14 -9.09
C VAL A 47 -3.48 14.25 -8.59
N ASP A 48 -4.44 13.74 -9.37
CA ASP A 48 -5.80 13.49 -8.88
C ASP A 48 -5.79 12.30 -7.91
N ALA A 49 -5.57 12.60 -6.63
CA ALA A 49 -5.51 11.59 -5.57
C ALA A 49 -6.67 11.71 -4.60
N PHE A 50 -7.13 10.58 -4.06
CA PHE A 50 -8.12 10.54 -2.98
C PHE A 50 -7.78 9.46 -1.96
N GLY A 51 -8.25 9.65 -0.72
CA GLY A 51 -8.02 8.69 0.36
C GLY A 51 -9.09 7.61 0.36
N VAL A 52 -8.67 6.38 0.65
CA VAL A 52 -9.57 5.24 0.87
C VAL A 52 -9.24 4.64 2.25
N LEU A 53 -10.21 4.54 3.15
CA LEU A 53 -10.00 3.81 4.40
C LEU A 53 -9.91 2.32 4.08
N LEU A 54 -8.77 1.70 4.37
CA LEU A 54 -8.53 0.30 4.02
C LEU A 54 -7.64 -0.41 5.06
N ASP A 55 -8.26 -1.34 5.77
CA ASP A 55 -7.60 -2.48 6.41
C ASP A 55 -7.82 -3.74 5.56
N VAL A 56 -6.78 -4.14 4.85
CA VAL A 56 -6.70 -5.37 4.04
C VAL A 56 -6.85 -6.68 4.83
N THR A 57 -6.82 -6.63 6.16
CA THR A 57 -7.05 -7.79 7.03
C THR A 57 -8.50 -7.91 7.51
N ASP A 58 -9.34 -6.93 7.17
CA ASP A 58 -10.76 -6.89 7.50
C ASP A 58 -11.61 -6.85 6.23
N ASP A 59 -12.37 -7.91 5.99
CA ASP A 59 -13.23 -8.05 4.81
C ASP A 59 -14.28 -6.93 4.70
N ALA A 60 -14.78 -6.43 5.84
CA ALA A 60 -15.74 -5.32 5.84
C ALA A 60 -15.09 -4.02 5.38
N SER A 61 -13.85 -3.76 5.81
CA SER A 61 -13.07 -2.62 5.33
C SER A 61 -12.73 -2.74 3.85
N VAL A 62 -12.44 -3.95 3.34
CA VAL A 62 -12.18 -4.20 1.91
C VAL A 62 -13.43 -3.91 1.08
N ALA A 63 -14.59 -4.41 1.51
CA ALA A 63 -15.86 -4.17 0.82
C ALA A 63 -16.23 -2.67 0.79
N ALA A 64 -16.05 -1.96 1.91
CA ALA A 64 -16.29 -0.52 1.98
C ALA A 64 -15.33 0.28 1.07
N ALA A 65 -14.06 -0.14 1.00
CA ALA A 65 -13.08 0.47 0.10
C ALA A 65 -13.45 0.27 -1.37
N ALA A 66 -13.90 -0.93 -1.75
CA ALA A 66 -14.35 -1.22 -3.10
C ALA A 66 -15.56 -0.35 -3.50
N ALA A 67 -16.56 -0.23 -2.62
CA ALA A 67 -17.72 0.61 -2.85
C ALA A 67 -17.34 2.10 -3.03
N LEU A 68 -16.42 2.61 -2.21
CA LEU A 68 -15.94 3.98 -2.35
C LEU A 68 -15.19 4.21 -3.66
N ILE A 69 -14.39 3.25 -4.11
CA ILE A 69 -13.65 3.35 -5.39
C ILE A 69 -14.64 3.35 -6.55
N GLU A 70 -15.67 2.50 -6.50
CA GLU A 70 -16.73 2.47 -7.50
C GLU A 70 -17.52 3.79 -7.53
N GLU A 71 -17.88 4.34 -6.37
CA GLU A 71 -18.54 5.65 -6.28
C GLU A 71 -17.66 6.78 -6.84
N ARG A 72 -16.36 6.78 -6.52
CA ARG A 72 -15.46 7.89 -6.81
C ARG A 72 -14.90 7.86 -8.23
N ALA A 73 -14.58 6.68 -8.73
CA ALA A 73 -13.86 6.45 -9.97
C ALA A 73 -14.61 5.55 -10.97
N GLY A 74 -15.78 5.02 -10.60
CA GLY A 74 -16.62 4.16 -11.45
C GLY A 74 -16.15 2.71 -11.53
N ARG A 75 -14.83 2.47 -11.50
CA ARG A 75 -14.22 1.15 -11.49
C ARG A 75 -12.79 1.20 -10.97
N LEU A 76 -12.26 0.02 -10.64
CA LEU A 76 -10.85 -0.16 -10.35
C LEU A 76 -10.16 -0.84 -11.53
N ASP A 77 -9.20 -0.13 -12.13
CA ASP A 77 -8.50 -0.59 -13.33
C ASP A 77 -7.18 -1.28 -13.03
N VAL A 78 -6.41 -0.69 -12.11
CA VAL A 78 -5.11 -1.19 -11.69
C VAL A 78 -5.07 -1.10 -10.18
N LEU A 79 -4.57 -2.15 -9.58
CA LEU A 79 -4.43 -2.22 -8.16
C LEU A 79 -3.03 -2.86 -7.89
N VAL A 80 -2.22 -2.21 -7.05
CA VAL A 80 -0.75 -2.37 -6.94
C VAL A 80 -0.25 -2.96 -5.60
N ASN A 81 -0.08 -4.29 -5.50
CA ASN A 81 0.41 -4.91 -4.26
C ASN A 81 1.92 -4.66 -4.09
N ASN A 82 2.24 -3.66 -3.30
CA ASN A 82 3.55 -3.42 -2.71
C ASN A 82 3.82 -4.40 -1.51
N ALA A 83 5.04 -4.59 -1.03
CA ALA A 83 5.27 -5.22 0.29
C ALA A 83 6.60 -4.75 0.89
N CYS A 84 6.67 -4.60 2.22
CA CYS A 84 7.88 -4.21 2.92
C CYS A 84 7.99 -5.14 4.10
N PRO A 85 8.85 -6.15 4.02
CA PRO A 85 8.97 -7.17 5.07
C PRO A 85 9.65 -6.64 6.35
N GLY A 86 9.79 -5.32 6.51
CA GLY A 86 10.52 -4.70 7.61
C GLY A 86 12.05 -4.81 7.48
N TYR A 87 12.77 -4.63 8.60
CA TYR A 87 14.23 -4.72 8.65
C TYR A 87 14.67 -6.16 8.92
N VAL A 88 14.68 -6.98 7.86
CA VAL A 88 14.94 -8.44 7.90
C VAL A 88 16.45 -8.74 7.86
N ALA A 89 16.92 -9.71 8.65
CA ALA A 89 18.32 -10.15 8.69
C ALA A 89 18.65 -11.02 7.46
N THR A 90 19.14 -10.38 6.41
CA THR A 90 19.52 -11.02 5.14
C THR A 90 20.99 -10.76 4.85
N ASP A 91 21.55 -11.50 3.89
CA ASP A 91 22.89 -11.25 3.37
C ASP A 91 23.08 -9.80 2.86
N LEU A 92 22.04 -9.20 2.27
CA LEU A 92 21.99 -7.81 1.78
C LEU A 92 22.34 -6.76 2.85
N ASN A 93 22.13 -7.05 4.14
CA ASN A 93 22.50 -6.16 5.24
C ASN A 93 23.50 -6.80 6.21
N GLY A 94 24.15 -7.90 5.83
CA GLY A 94 25.10 -8.62 6.69
C GLY A 94 24.43 -9.25 7.92
N PHE A 95 23.16 -9.65 7.80
CA PHE A 95 22.35 -10.24 8.87
C PHE A 95 22.07 -9.31 10.06
N HIS A 96 22.12 -7.99 9.86
CA HIS A 96 21.88 -7.00 10.92
C HIS A 96 20.40 -6.67 11.17
N GLY A 97 19.47 -7.35 10.51
CA GLY A 97 18.03 -7.12 10.69
C GLY A 97 17.49 -7.56 12.05
N THR A 98 16.36 -6.99 12.44
CA THR A 98 15.65 -7.32 13.70
C THR A 98 14.63 -8.44 13.53
N SER A 99 14.30 -8.82 12.30
CA SER A 99 13.40 -9.95 11.98
C SER A 99 14.14 -11.02 11.18
N THR A 100 13.71 -12.28 11.26
CA THR A 100 14.26 -13.39 10.47
C THR A 100 13.74 -13.40 9.03
N PRO A 101 14.43 -14.04 8.07
CA PRO A 101 13.93 -14.22 6.71
C PRO A 101 12.55 -14.90 6.65
N ALA A 102 12.30 -15.88 7.52
CA ALA A 102 11.02 -16.58 7.58
C ALA A 102 9.89 -15.66 8.05
N GLU A 103 10.16 -14.74 8.97
CA GLU A 103 9.23 -13.70 9.39
C GLU A 103 8.98 -12.72 8.23
N GLY A 104 10.02 -12.11 7.67
CA GLY A 104 9.84 -11.19 6.54
C GLY A 104 9.14 -11.80 5.32
N ALA A 105 9.30 -13.10 5.08
CA ALA A 105 8.67 -13.79 3.95
C ALA A 105 7.15 -13.96 4.08
N LYS A 106 6.59 -13.94 5.30
CA LYS A 106 5.15 -14.17 5.54
C LYS A 106 4.27 -13.28 4.68
N ILE A 107 4.77 -12.09 4.36
CA ILE A 107 4.00 -11.17 3.56
C ILE A 107 4.07 -11.36 2.07
N ALA A 108 5.25 -11.62 1.54
CA ALA A 108 5.38 -11.97 0.14
C ALA A 108 4.50 -13.19 -0.14
N ILE A 109 4.48 -14.15 0.80
CA ILE A 109 3.59 -15.32 0.77
C ILE A 109 2.12 -14.89 0.82
N ARG A 110 1.70 -14.08 1.79
CA ARG A 110 0.30 -13.63 1.89
C ARG A 110 -0.19 -12.98 0.59
N LEU A 111 0.60 -12.08 0.03
CA LEU A 111 0.28 -11.38 -1.23
C LEU A 111 0.26 -12.32 -2.44
N ALA A 112 1.17 -13.29 -2.50
CA ALA A 112 1.23 -14.29 -3.56
C ALA A 112 0.09 -15.32 -3.48
N THR A 113 -0.50 -15.50 -2.30
CA THR A 113 -1.63 -16.43 -2.06
C THR A 113 -2.98 -15.74 -2.02
N LEU A 114 -3.04 -14.45 -2.38
CA LEU A 114 -4.33 -13.80 -2.52
C LEU A 114 -5.11 -14.47 -3.67
N PRO A 115 -6.43 -14.64 -3.51
CA PRO A 115 -7.30 -15.06 -4.61
C PRO A 115 -7.10 -14.17 -5.85
N ASP A 116 -7.51 -14.66 -7.03
CA ASP A 116 -7.44 -13.87 -8.28
C ASP A 116 -8.31 -12.59 -8.21
N ASP A 117 -9.32 -12.57 -7.34
CA ASP A 117 -10.14 -11.42 -6.95
C ASP A 117 -9.65 -10.72 -5.66
N GLY A 118 -8.46 -11.11 -5.17
CA GLY A 118 -7.86 -10.59 -3.96
C GLY A 118 -7.36 -9.15 -4.10
N PRO A 119 -7.15 -8.45 -2.97
CA PRO A 119 -6.73 -7.07 -2.97
C PRO A 119 -5.37 -6.99 -3.64
N THR A 120 -5.31 -6.31 -4.78
CA THR A 120 -4.07 -5.72 -5.24
C THR A 120 -3.85 -4.40 -4.40
N GLY A 121 -2.79 -3.59 -4.54
CA GLY A 121 -2.77 -2.18 -4.04
C GLY A 121 -2.04 -1.80 -2.74
N GLY A 122 -1.50 -2.71 -1.93
CA GLY A 122 -0.99 -2.38 -0.56
C GLY A 122 0.44 -2.81 -0.29
N LEU A 123 1.11 -2.40 0.80
CA LEU A 123 2.43 -2.87 1.31
C LEU A 123 2.21 -3.57 2.63
N PHE A 124 2.86 -4.69 2.88
CA PHE A 124 2.53 -5.53 4.03
C PHE A 124 3.84 -6.18 4.64
N ASP A 125 3.81 -6.75 5.86
CA ASP A 125 4.83 -7.57 6.59
C ASP A 125 4.20 -8.76 7.36
N ASP A 126 5.01 -9.51 8.11
CA ASP A 126 4.66 -10.64 8.99
C ASP A 126 3.53 -10.41 9.99
N THR A 127 3.17 -9.15 10.25
CA THR A 127 2.11 -8.75 11.18
C THR A 127 0.89 -8.14 10.47
N GLY A 128 0.91 -8.04 9.13
CA GLY A 128 -0.16 -7.50 8.31
C GLY A 128 0.27 -6.25 7.51
N ASN A 129 -0.65 -5.33 7.23
CA ASN A 129 -0.38 -4.11 6.45
C ASN A 129 0.74 -3.25 7.07
N VAL A 130 1.82 -3.01 6.29
CA VAL A 130 3.01 -2.29 6.75
C VAL A 130 2.96 -0.86 6.36
N PRO A 131 3.35 -0.01 7.30
CA PRO A 131 3.59 1.35 6.98
C PRO A 131 4.83 1.61 6.00
N TRP A 132 4.73 1.93 4.67
CA TRP A 132 5.52 2.86 3.77
C TRP A 132 4.91 4.27 3.36
#